data_AF-A0A3N5J5I1-F1
#
_entry.id   AF-A0A3N5J5I1-F1
#
_cell.length_a   1.000
_cell.length_b   1.000
_cell.length_c   1.000
_cell.angle_alpha   90.00
_cell.angle_beta   90.00
_cell.angle_gamma   90.00
#
_symmetry.space_group_name_H-M   'P 1'
#
loop_
_entity.id
_entity.type
_entity.pdbx_description
1 polymer ?
#
loop_
_entity_poly.entity_id
_entity_poly.type
_entity_poly.pdbx_seq_one_letter_code
_entity_poly.pdbx_strand_id
1 'polypeptide(L)'
;MKRWRISAAAWLALALIGLVAACSDDSVEPPAEGGESTEAVVTEREVESQQRPARKGDFVLTDNIPLTTGLAAAYEEACIDEDADDFACSVFRSLVVVELVMALEEMERARDQRGADGALAALDITNEPEVLVAAMRVLGQFPDTPGIAEKVWPLLLESPYLQVQEMAARLLASNPDPTLAGVGSYWSLNHTTLYAENAYQEYPDFAPHYADMGFPDYPDAEWFSPADSDRSIGWSTGDDFATVSAWLTEELETESMDFRAWAERLSQESTAMFQVDPDKQAEVQRLIEEWTKTQDMAVLEQMQKLQEEMSAPALAAGEIADKGVGNFGPPNDTEAFEQIRYFIAEERAGHVARLVIAYPLTSLNRTVIQHSWNLTDYPGAWPPAEEGAAQDQ
;
A
#
# COMPACT_ATOMS: atom_id res chain seq x y z
N MET A 1 -35.32 18.68 -11.26
CA MET A 1 -34.14 19.23 -11.97
C MET A 1 -32.89 18.99 -11.13
N LYS A 2 -32.22 17.84 -11.28
CA LYS A 2 -30.91 17.57 -10.68
C LYS A 2 -29.85 17.90 -11.74
N ARG A 3 -28.98 18.87 -11.48
CA ARG A 3 -27.89 19.26 -12.38
C ARG A 3 -26.74 18.27 -12.20
N TRP A 4 -26.40 17.55 -13.26
CA TRP A 4 -25.18 16.75 -13.34
C TRP A 4 -23.98 17.69 -13.50
N ARG A 5 -23.01 17.59 -12.59
CA ARG A 5 -21.69 18.20 -12.71
C ARG A 5 -20.70 17.05 -12.87
N ILE A 6 -20.25 16.81 -14.10
CA ILE A 6 -19.07 15.99 -14.35
C ILE A 6 -17.85 16.89 -14.03
N SER A 7 -17.00 16.41 -13.13
CA SER A 7 -15.86 17.12 -12.58
C SER A 7 -14.78 17.37 -13.64
N ALA A 8 -14.26 18.60 -13.70
CA ALA A 8 -13.14 18.98 -14.58
C ALA A 8 -11.84 18.16 -14.34
N ALA A 9 -11.76 17.41 -13.24
CA ALA A 9 -10.67 16.49 -12.93
C ALA A 9 -10.54 15.34 -13.95
N ALA A 10 -11.66 14.85 -14.52
CA ALA A 10 -11.65 13.77 -15.50
C ALA A 10 -11.01 14.19 -16.85
N TRP A 11 -11.01 15.48 -17.17
CA TRP A 11 -10.40 16.00 -18.40
C TRP A 11 -8.90 16.30 -18.25
N LEU A 12 -8.39 16.48 -17.03
CA LEU A 12 -6.96 16.78 -16.81
C LEU A 12 -6.09 15.51 -16.85
N ALA A 13 -6.61 14.35 -16.43
CA ALA A 13 -5.88 13.09 -16.43
C ALA A 13 -5.50 12.61 -17.85
N LEU A 14 -6.34 12.90 -18.85
CA LEU A 14 -6.11 12.53 -20.25
C LEU A 14 -5.03 13.35 -20.96
N ALA A 15 -4.62 14.50 -20.41
CA ALA A 15 -3.65 15.40 -21.07
C ALA A 15 -2.18 15.13 -20.69
N LEU A 16 -1.92 14.43 -19.57
CA LEU A 16 -0.56 14.23 -19.04
C LEU A 16 0.16 13.00 -19.61
N ILE A 17 -0.56 12.06 -20.22
CA ILE A 17 0.00 10.81 -20.76
C ILE A 17 0.75 11.06 -22.10
N GLY A 18 0.58 12.22 -22.74
CA GLY A 18 1.10 12.48 -24.09
C GLY A 18 2.52 13.05 -24.21
N LEU A 19 3.26 13.32 -23.12
CA LEU A 19 4.42 14.23 -23.19
C LEU A 19 5.80 13.68 -22.81
N VAL A 20 5.96 12.37 -22.57
CA VAL A 20 7.27 11.81 -22.13
C VAL A 20 8.01 11.04 -23.25
N ALA A 21 7.47 10.94 -24.46
CA ALA A 21 8.13 10.25 -25.57
C ALA A 21 9.05 11.17 -26.40
N ALA A 22 10.18 11.63 -25.83
CA ALA A 22 11.31 12.13 -26.62
C ALA A 22 12.59 12.26 -25.77
N CYS A 23 13.48 11.27 -25.86
CA CYS A 23 14.95 11.36 -26.01
C CYS A 23 15.62 10.11 -25.43
N SER A 24 16.13 9.26 -26.31
CA SER A 24 17.01 8.13 -26.00
C SER A 24 18.40 8.40 -26.58
N ASP A 25 19.45 8.08 -25.83
CA ASP A 25 20.68 7.36 -26.25
C ASP A 25 21.82 7.67 -25.27
N ASP A 26 22.35 6.66 -24.57
CA ASP A 26 23.65 6.05 -24.92
C ASP A 26 23.95 4.83 -24.04
N SER A 27 24.47 3.78 -24.68
CA SER A 27 24.79 2.48 -24.10
C SER A 27 26.20 2.41 -23.52
N VAL A 28 26.38 1.77 -22.35
CA VAL A 28 27.69 1.28 -21.87
C VAL A 28 27.50 -0.05 -21.14
N GLU A 29 28.08 -1.14 -21.66
CA GLU A 29 28.26 -2.43 -20.97
C GLU A 29 29.34 -2.34 -19.88
N PRO A 30 29.21 -3.13 -18.81
CA PRO A 30 30.38 -3.72 -18.17
C PRO A 30 30.30 -5.26 -18.01
N PRO A 31 31.45 -5.91 -17.79
CA PRO A 31 31.59 -7.36 -17.91
C PRO A 31 31.34 -8.13 -16.61
N ALA A 32 31.13 -9.43 -16.81
CA ALA A 32 30.89 -10.47 -15.83
C ALA A 32 32.08 -10.81 -14.92
N GLU A 33 31.77 -11.15 -13.66
CA GLU A 33 32.47 -12.06 -12.73
C GLU A 33 31.45 -12.32 -11.59
N GLY A 34 31.07 -13.51 -11.14
CA GLY A 34 31.84 -14.72 -10.91
C GLY A 34 31.96 -14.92 -9.38
N GLY A 35 31.08 -15.70 -8.76
CA GLY A 35 31.14 -15.95 -7.31
C GLY A 35 30.20 -17.06 -6.82
N GLU A 36 30.79 -18.17 -6.41
CA GLU A 36 30.17 -19.40 -5.91
C GLU A 36 29.29 -19.23 -4.66
N SER A 37 28.20 -20.00 -4.67
CA SER A 37 27.28 -20.28 -3.57
C SER A 37 27.88 -21.20 -2.52
N THR A 38 27.55 -20.96 -1.25
CA THR A 38 27.61 -21.95 -0.18
C THR A 38 26.26 -22.05 0.51
N GLU A 39 25.65 -23.23 0.39
CA GLU A 39 24.41 -23.66 1.04
C GLU A 39 24.53 -23.63 2.56
N ALA A 40 23.48 -23.16 3.23
CA ALA A 40 23.22 -23.47 4.63
C ALA A 40 21.75 -23.88 4.79
N VAL A 41 21.57 -25.19 4.99
CA VAL A 41 20.31 -25.84 5.41
C VAL A 41 19.93 -25.34 6.79
N VAL A 42 18.74 -24.74 6.94
CA VAL A 42 18.09 -24.56 8.25
C VAL A 42 16.60 -24.87 8.13
N THR A 43 16.21 -25.77 9.03
CA THR A 43 14.90 -26.39 9.28
C THR A 43 13.76 -25.42 9.64
N GLU A 44 12.57 -25.82 9.16
CA GLU A 44 11.22 -25.33 9.47
C GLU A 44 11.02 -24.90 10.94
N ARG A 45 10.37 -23.74 11.13
CA ARG A 45 9.86 -23.30 12.43
C ARG A 45 8.44 -22.78 12.27
N GLU A 46 7.48 -23.51 12.82
CA GLU A 46 6.10 -23.07 13.05
C GLU A 46 6.08 -21.70 13.76
N VAL A 47 5.38 -20.73 13.15
CA VAL A 47 5.11 -19.41 13.74
C VAL A 47 3.79 -19.49 14.50
N GLU A 48 3.89 -19.75 15.81
CA GLU A 48 2.79 -19.52 16.75
C GLU A 48 2.86 -18.04 17.19
N SER A 49 1.92 -17.23 16.69
CA SER A 49 1.71 -15.84 17.09
C SER A 49 1.20 -15.77 18.54
N GLN A 50 2.12 -15.78 19.49
CA GLN A 50 1.89 -15.34 20.86
C GLN A 50 2.83 -14.16 21.13
N GLN A 51 2.26 -12.97 21.33
CA GLN A 51 2.98 -11.80 21.85
C GLN A 51 3.81 -12.24 23.06
N ARG A 52 5.14 -12.23 22.91
CA ARG A 52 6.04 -12.35 24.05
C ARG A 52 6.13 -10.99 24.73
N PRO A 53 6.00 -10.92 26.08
CA PRO A 53 6.28 -9.69 26.79
C PRO A 53 7.72 -9.25 26.53
N ALA A 54 7.90 -7.94 26.35
CA ALA A 54 9.20 -7.31 26.10
C ALA A 54 10.18 -7.57 27.24
N ARG A 55 11.45 -7.76 26.88
CA ARG A 55 12.55 -8.14 27.77
C ARG A 55 13.30 -6.91 28.23
N LYS A 56 14.04 -7.00 29.34
CA LYS A 56 14.87 -5.89 29.88
C LYS A 56 15.97 -5.42 28.93
N GLY A 57 16.31 -6.23 27.93
CA GLY A 57 17.22 -5.86 26.84
C GLY A 57 16.62 -4.89 25.81
N ASP A 58 15.31 -4.70 25.80
CA ASP A 58 14.60 -3.90 24.79
C ASP A 58 14.54 -2.41 25.17
N PHE A 59 14.82 -2.07 26.45
CA PHE A 59 14.88 -0.70 26.97
C PHE A 59 16.32 -0.30 27.30
N VAL A 60 17.13 -0.01 26.27
CA VAL A 60 18.40 0.69 26.47
C VAL A 60 18.12 2.19 26.48
N LEU A 61 17.93 2.75 27.67
CA LEU A 61 17.80 4.19 27.86
C LEU A 61 19.11 4.86 27.47
N THR A 62 19.14 5.50 26.29
CA THR A 62 20.33 6.22 25.86
C THR A 62 20.48 7.52 26.63
N ASP A 63 21.73 7.90 26.96
CA ASP A 63 22.08 9.15 27.65
C ASP A 63 21.61 10.43 26.90
N ASN A 64 21.10 10.27 25.68
CA ASN A 64 20.72 11.35 24.78
C ASN A 64 19.27 11.82 24.93
N ILE A 65 18.42 11.09 25.68
CA ILE A 65 17.06 11.54 26.00
C ILE A 65 16.98 11.87 27.51
N PRO A 66 16.71 13.13 27.89
CA PRO A 66 16.70 13.53 29.29
C PRO A 66 15.46 12.99 30.00
N LEU A 67 15.54 11.78 30.54
CA LEU A 67 14.56 11.24 31.48
C LEU A 67 14.82 11.77 32.89
N THR A 68 13.79 11.74 33.76
CA THR A 68 14.03 12.04 35.16
C THR A 68 14.90 10.93 35.77
N THR A 69 16.11 11.28 36.20
CA THR A 69 17.12 10.34 36.72
C THR A 69 16.62 9.42 37.84
N GLY A 70 15.55 9.79 38.55
CA GLY A 70 14.93 8.95 39.58
C GLY A 70 14.00 7.86 39.04
N LEU A 71 13.36 8.08 37.88
CA LEU A 71 12.38 7.14 37.33
C LEU A 71 13.04 5.96 36.60
N ALA A 72 14.07 6.23 35.80
CA ALA A 72 14.86 5.19 35.13
C ALA A 72 15.49 4.22 36.15
N ALA A 73 16.10 4.76 37.20
CA ALA A 73 16.68 3.96 38.28
C ALA A 73 15.61 3.15 39.05
N ALA A 74 14.42 3.72 39.29
CA ALA A 74 13.32 3.01 39.93
C ALA A 74 12.75 1.89 39.05
N TYR A 75 12.71 2.10 37.72
CA TYR A 75 12.33 1.06 36.76
C TYR A 75 13.34 -0.10 36.75
N GLU A 76 14.63 0.20 36.67
CA GLU A 76 15.70 -0.82 36.71
C GLU A 76 15.66 -1.66 38.00
N GLU A 77 15.35 -1.02 39.14
CA GLU A 77 15.22 -1.68 40.44
C GLU A 77 13.92 -2.50 40.57
N ALA A 78 12.81 -2.04 40.00
CA ALA A 78 11.52 -2.72 40.07
C ALA A 78 11.38 -3.86 39.05
N CYS A 79 12.06 -3.79 37.90
CA CYS A 79 11.99 -4.77 36.81
C CYS A 79 13.22 -5.70 36.77
N ILE A 80 13.67 -6.17 37.94
CA ILE A 80 14.85 -7.05 38.03
C ILE A 80 14.55 -8.44 37.48
N ASP A 81 13.32 -8.94 37.64
CA ASP A 81 12.87 -10.26 37.19
C ASP A 81 11.87 -10.09 36.03
N GLU A 82 12.32 -10.40 34.82
CA GLU A 82 11.63 -10.11 33.55
C GLU A 82 10.39 -10.99 33.32
N ASP A 83 10.33 -12.14 33.98
CA ASP A 83 9.27 -13.14 33.82
C ASP A 83 8.17 -13.01 34.90
N ALA A 84 8.33 -12.08 35.84
CA ALA A 84 7.32 -11.80 36.85
C ALA A 84 6.34 -10.75 36.32
N ASP A 85 5.05 -11.13 36.16
CA ASP A 85 3.93 -10.19 36.00
C ASP A 85 3.76 -9.35 37.29
N ASP A 86 4.75 -8.51 37.59
CA ASP A 86 4.73 -7.60 38.73
C ASP A 86 4.07 -6.29 38.32
N PHE A 87 2.93 -6.01 38.94
CA PHE A 87 2.20 -4.76 38.82
C PHE A 87 3.10 -3.53 39.04
N ALA A 88 4.12 -3.61 39.90
CA ALA A 88 5.05 -2.51 40.09
C ALA A 88 5.89 -2.25 38.83
N CYS A 89 6.40 -3.31 38.19
CA CYS A 89 7.19 -3.19 36.97
C CYS A 89 6.37 -2.62 35.81
N SER A 90 5.11 -3.05 35.64
CA SER A 90 4.23 -2.49 34.60
C SER A 90 3.91 -1.01 34.83
N VAL A 91 3.65 -0.59 36.07
CA VAL A 91 3.44 0.83 36.41
C VAL A 91 4.69 1.67 36.10
N PHE A 92 5.88 1.20 36.51
CA PHE A 92 7.12 1.94 36.21
C PHE A 92 7.42 1.97 34.72
N ARG A 93 7.16 0.89 33.98
CA ARG A 93 7.26 0.85 32.52
C ARG A 93 6.39 1.92 31.88
N SER A 94 5.11 1.99 32.26
CA SER A 94 4.18 3.00 31.74
C SER A 94 4.63 4.43 32.06
N LEU A 95 5.18 4.68 33.26
CA LEU A 95 5.70 6.01 33.61
C LEU A 95 6.93 6.36 32.74
N VAL A 96 7.84 5.42 32.51
CA VAL A 96 9.02 5.64 31.66
C VAL A 96 8.59 5.93 30.22
N VAL A 97 7.62 5.19 29.68
CA VAL A 97 7.04 5.44 28.35
C VAL A 97 6.48 6.86 28.27
N VAL A 98 5.69 7.30 29.25
CA VAL A 98 5.12 8.65 29.27
C VAL A 98 6.22 9.73 29.29
N GLU A 99 7.24 9.59 30.15
CA GLU A 99 8.35 10.55 30.18
C GLU A 99 9.13 10.59 28.87
N LEU A 100 9.38 9.43 28.27
CA LEU A 100 10.08 9.29 27.01
C LEU A 100 9.33 9.97 25.86
N VAL A 101 8.02 9.72 25.75
CA VAL A 101 7.15 10.38 24.77
C VAL A 101 7.14 11.89 24.98
N MET A 102 6.99 12.36 26.22
CA MET A 102 7.01 13.80 26.53
C MET A 102 8.33 14.47 26.13
N ALA A 103 9.46 13.80 26.37
CA ALA A 103 10.78 14.29 25.99
C ALA A 103 10.94 14.34 24.47
N LEU A 104 10.51 13.30 23.75
CA LEU A 104 10.53 13.27 22.27
C LEU A 104 9.64 14.37 21.67
N GLU A 105 8.44 14.60 22.21
CA GLU A 105 7.59 15.70 21.76
C GLU A 105 8.20 17.08 22.05
N GLU A 106 8.94 17.24 23.15
CA GLU A 106 9.69 18.47 23.42
C GLU A 106 10.81 18.67 22.39
N MET A 107 11.53 17.61 22.03
CA MET A 107 12.53 17.64 20.96
C MET A 107 11.91 17.98 19.60
N GLU A 108 10.77 17.37 19.26
CA GLU A 108 10.01 17.67 18.04
C GLU A 108 9.65 19.16 17.97
N ARG A 109 9.07 19.71 19.06
CA ARG A 109 8.69 21.13 19.17
C ARG A 109 9.91 22.05 19.06
N ALA A 110 11.04 21.66 19.66
CA ALA A 110 12.27 22.44 19.65
C ALA A 110 13.00 22.40 18.29
N ARG A 111 12.73 21.40 17.44
CA ARG A 111 13.48 21.10 16.22
C ARG A 111 14.99 21.03 16.49
N ASP A 112 15.37 20.35 17.57
CA ASP A 112 16.76 20.18 17.95
C ASP A 112 17.38 18.98 17.25
N GLN A 113 18.26 19.24 16.28
CA GLN A 113 18.95 18.17 15.54
C GLN A 113 19.77 17.25 16.45
N ARG A 114 20.22 17.73 17.62
CA ARG A 114 20.95 16.90 18.59
C ARG A 114 20.08 15.79 19.19
N GLY A 115 18.76 15.94 19.14
CA GLY A 115 17.80 14.93 19.56
C GLY A 115 17.58 13.81 18.53
N ALA A 116 18.06 13.97 17.30
CA ALA A 116 17.86 12.98 16.23
C ALA A 116 18.51 11.63 16.57
N ASP A 117 19.73 11.63 17.14
CA ASP A 117 20.41 10.40 17.56
C ASP A 117 19.64 9.68 18.68
N GLY A 118 19.06 10.44 19.62
CA GLY A 118 18.21 9.90 20.68
C GLY A 118 16.92 9.30 20.12
N ALA A 119 16.24 10.01 19.21
CA ALA A 119 15.05 9.50 18.53
C ALA A 119 15.35 8.26 17.69
N LEU A 120 16.50 8.21 17.00
CA LEU A 120 16.93 7.03 16.25
C LEU A 120 17.14 5.82 17.17
N ALA A 121 17.76 6.01 18.34
CA ALA A 121 17.92 4.94 19.33
C ALA A 121 16.58 4.50 19.94
N ALA A 122 15.63 5.42 20.12
CA ALA A 122 14.30 5.09 20.63
C ALA A 122 13.51 4.14 19.71
N LEU A 123 13.87 4.06 18.41
CA LEU A 123 13.29 3.07 17.50
C LEU A 123 13.64 1.61 17.84
N ASP A 124 14.63 1.37 18.72
CA ASP A 124 14.95 0.03 19.22
C ASP A 124 13.94 -0.49 20.25
N ILE A 125 13.06 0.38 20.76
CA ILE A 125 11.99 0.04 21.71
C ILE A 125 10.76 -0.39 20.90
N THR A 126 10.86 -1.53 20.22
CA THR A 126 9.89 -1.99 19.21
C THR A 126 8.51 -2.37 19.78
N ASN A 127 8.41 -2.49 21.10
CA ASN A 127 7.24 -2.92 21.84
C ASN A 127 6.40 -1.75 22.42
N GLU A 128 6.75 -0.50 22.12
CA GLU A 128 6.06 0.70 22.63
C GLU A 128 5.63 1.61 21.47
N PRO A 129 4.42 1.44 20.89
CA PRO A 129 4.03 2.14 19.67
C PRO A 129 4.04 3.67 19.81
N GLU A 130 3.72 4.24 20.98
CA GLU A 130 3.77 5.70 21.17
C GLU A 130 5.20 6.24 21.15
N VAL A 131 6.16 5.48 21.68
CA VAL A 131 7.58 5.84 21.65
C VAL A 131 8.06 5.85 20.20
N LEU A 132 7.74 4.79 19.44
CA LEU A 132 8.09 4.68 18.03
C LEU A 132 7.47 5.82 17.20
N VAL A 133 6.18 6.11 17.40
CA VAL A 133 5.48 7.21 16.71
C VAL A 133 6.11 8.55 17.05
N ALA A 134 6.39 8.84 18.32
CA ALA A 134 7.01 10.10 18.74
C ALA A 134 8.44 10.24 18.18
N ALA A 135 9.23 9.16 18.22
CA ALA A 135 10.58 9.12 17.65
C ALA A 135 10.57 9.41 16.14
N MET A 136 9.68 8.76 15.39
CA MET A 136 9.56 9.00 13.94
C MET A 136 9.11 10.43 13.61
N ARG A 137 8.30 11.09 14.45
CA ARG A 137 7.96 12.52 14.26
C ARG A 137 9.18 13.44 14.40
N VAL A 138 10.04 13.18 15.40
CA VAL A 138 11.32 13.89 15.55
C VAL A 138 12.20 13.67 14.32
N LEU A 139 12.37 12.41 13.91
CA LEU A 139 13.20 12.04 12.74
C LEU A 139 12.64 12.60 11.42
N GLY A 140 11.32 12.77 11.30
CA GLY A 140 10.70 13.42 10.15
C GLY A 140 11.10 14.89 9.95
N GLN A 141 11.62 15.56 10.98
CA GLN A 141 12.22 16.89 10.85
C GLN A 141 13.66 16.84 10.28
N PHE A 142 14.28 15.65 10.31
CA PHE A 142 15.68 15.40 9.94
C PHE A 142 15.83 14.10 9.10
N PRO A 143 15.19 14.02 7.92
CA PRO A 143 15.13 12.79 7.13
C PRO A 143 16.50 12.29 6.64
N ASP A 144 17.52 13.16 6.62
CA ASP A 144 18.89 12.81 6.25
C ASP A 144 19.70 12.17 7.40
N THR A 145 19.08 11.89 8.55
CA THR A 145 19.76 11.26 9.69
C THR A 145 20.23 9.85 9.30
N PRO A 146 21.54 9.54 9.38
CA PRO A 146 22.05 8.22 9.01
C PRO A 146 21.41 7.10 9.85
N GLY A 147 21.09 5.97 9.22
CA GLY A 147 20.50 4.81 9.90
C GLY A 147 18.97 4.80 9.98
N ILE A 148 18.28 5.87 9.56
CA ILE A 148 16.79 5.89 9.49
C ILE A 148 16.28 4.69 8.70
N ALA A 149 16.78 4.46 7.48
CA ALA A 149 16.30 3.39 6.62
C ALA A 149 16.43 2.01 7.27
N GLU A 150 17.58 1.72 7.89
CA GLU A 150 17.87 0.44 8.55
C GLU A 150 16.90 0.15 9.70
N LYS A 151 16.56 1.15 10.50
CA LYS A 151 15.64 0.97 11.65
C LYS A 151 14.16 1.05 11.28
N VAL A 152 13.82 1.87 10.29
CA VAL A 152 12.41 2.11 9.92
C VAL A 152 11.89 1.05 8.96
N TRP A 153 12.76 0.43 8.16
CA TRP A 153 12.36 -0.62 7.23
C TRP A 153 11.69 -1.83 7.91
N PRO A 154 12.27 -2.44 8.97
CA PRO A 154 11.59 -3.51 9.71
C PRO A 154 10.28 -3.05 10.34
N LEU A 155 10.20 -1.81 10.84
CA LEU A 155 8.97 -1.26 11.42
C LEU A 155 7.84 -1.12 10.39
N LEU A 156 8.17 -0.80 9.13
CA LEU A 156 7.18 -0.76 8.05
C LEU A 156 6.61 -2.16 7.76
N LEU A 157 7.47 -3.18 7.72
CA LEU A 157 7.10 -4.53 7.31
C LEU A 157 6.48 -5.37 8.42
N GLU A 158 7.02 -5.26 9.64
CA GLU A 158 6.79 -6.24 10.71
C GLU A 158 6.04 -5.67 11.92
N SER A 159 5.87 -4.33 12.00
CA SER A 159 5.13 -3.75 13.13
C SER A 159 3.69 -4.26 13.12
N PRO A 160 3.18 -4.79 14.24
CA PRO A 160 1.78 -5.17 14.35
C PRO A 160 0.86 -3.94 14.41
N TYR A 161 1.40 -2.74 14.67
CA TYR A 161 0.62 -1.53 14.87
C TYR A 161 0.54 -0.71 13.58
N LEU A 162 -0.69 -0.43 13.14
CA LEU A 162 -0.96 0.30 11.91
C LEU A 162 -0.35 1.72 11.91
N GLN A 163 -0.49 2.45 13.02
CA GLN A 163 0.04 3.81 13.12
C GLN A 163 1.58 3.85 13.06
N VAL A 164 2.25 2.80 13.56
CA VAL A 164 3.71 2.67 13.45
C VAL A 164 4.11 2.46 11.99
N GLN A 165 3.43 1.56 11.26
CA GLN A 165 3.68 1.37 9.82
C GLN A 165 3.42 2.66 9.03
N GLU A 166 2.35 3.40 9.34
CA GLU A 166 2.03 4.67 8.69
C GLU A 166 3.14 5.72 8.92
N MET A 167 3.61 5.84 10.15
CA MET A 167 4.70 6.77 10.48
C MET A 167 6.02 6.35 9.82
N ALA A 168 6.29 5.04 9.75
CA ALA A 168 7.45 4.49 9.06
C ALA A 168 7.40 4.80 7.56
N ALA A 169 6.25 4.59 6.93
CA ALA A 169 6.01 4.90 5.52
C ALA A 169 6.21 6.39 5.23
N ARG A 170 5.67 7.30 6.06
CA ARG A 170 5.85 8.75 5.91
C ARG A 170 7.31 9.18 6.04
N LEU A 171 8.03 8.58 6.98
CA LEU A 171 9.45 8.88 7.19
C LEU A 171 10.29 8.36 6.01
N LEU A 172 10.02 7.14 5.52
CA LEU A 172 10.66 6.60 4.33
C LEU A 172 10.33 7.41 3.07
N ALA A 173 9.09 7.90 2.92
CA ALA A 173 8.68 8.78 1.81
C ALA A 173 9.49 10.09 1.75
N SER A 174 10.09 10.49 2.86
CA SER A 174 10.96 11.68 2.95
C SER A 174 12.45 11.34 2.81
N ASN A 175 12.81 10.07 2.62
CA ASN A 175 14.19 9.61 2.53
C ASN A 175 14.86 10.12 1.23
N PRO A 176 16.17 10.46 1.28
CA PRO A 176 16.91 10.85 0.07
C PRO A 176 17.09 9.71 -0.95
N ASP A 177 16.96 8.44 -0.56
CA ASP A 177 16.94 7.30 -1.47
C ASP A 177 15.58 7.24 -2.21
N PRO A 178 15.56 7.37 -3.55
CA PRO A 178 14.33 7.43 -4.32
C PRO A 178 13.50 6.14 -4.27
N THR A 179 14.13 4.97 -4.13
CA THR A 179 13.40 3.70 -4.06
C THR A 179 12.72 3.58 -2.69
N LEU A 180 13.42 3.92 -1.60
CA LEU A 180 12.81 3.95 -0.26
C LEU A 180 11.68 4.99 -0.17
N ALA A 181 11.89 6.18 -0.75
CA ALA A 181 10.86 7.20 -0.87
C ALA A 181 9.65 6.72 -1.66
N GLY A 182 9.89 5.99 -2.75
CA GLY A 182 8.87 5.33 -3.56
C GLY A 182 8.05 4.34 -2.75
N VAL A 183 8.68 3.45 -1.98
CA VAL A 183 7.98 2.46 -1.15
C VAL A 183 7.14 3.13 -0.05
N GLY A 184 7.68 4.12 0.66
CA GLY A 184 6.92 4.85 1.68
C GLY A 184 5.71 5.60 1.12
N SER A 185 5.88 6.22 -0.04
CA SER A 185 4.77 6.87 -0.78
C SER A 185 3.73 5.86 -1.24
N TYR A 186 4.19 4.69 -1.68
CA TYR A 186 3.34 3.61 -2.18
C TYR A 186 2.46 3.01 -1.10
N TRP A 187 3.02 2.71 0.08
CA TRP A 187 2.25 2.33 1.25
C TRP A 187 1.15 3.36 1.52
N SER A 188 1.50 4.65 1.55
CA SER A 188 0.53 5.73 1.85
C SER A 188 -0.61 5.81 0.83
N LEU A 189 -0.32 5.62 -0.46
CA LEU A 189 -1.33 5.61 -1.52
C LEU A 189 -2.26 4.41 -1.38
N ASN A 190 -1.69 3.24 -1.13
CA ASN A 190 -2.45 2.01 -1.02
C ASN A 190 -3.26 1.90 0.27
N HIS A 191 -2.94 2.69 1.31
CA HIS A 191 -3.59 2.67 2.63
C HIS A 191 -4.52 3.87 2.88
N THR A 192 -4.85 4.66 1.85
CA THR A 192 -5.61 5.91 2.00
C THR A 192 -7.00 5.79 2.64
N THR A 193 -7.65 4.61 2.54
CA THR A 193 -8.95 4.38 3.18
C THR A 193 -8.87 3.48 4.42
N LEU A 194 -7.66 3.04 4.78
CA LEU A 194 -7.44 2.33 6.03
C LEU A 194 -7.37 3.34 7.18
N TYR A 195 -8.24 3.18 8.15
CA TYR A 195 -8.37 4.09 9.28
C TYR A 195 -7.78 3.48 10.55
N ALA A 196 -7.03 4.29 11.31
CA ALA A 196 -6.54 3.98 12.64
C ALA A 196 -7.19 4.91 13.68
N GLU A 197 -7.84 4.33 14.70
CA GLU A 197 -8.40 5.03 15.85
C GLU A 197 -7.31 5.52 16.82
N ASN A 198 -6.24 4.74 16.99
CA ASN A 198 -5.16 5.02 17.94
C ASN A 198 -3.87 4.23 17.60
N ALA A 199 -2.80 4.49 18.36
CA ALA A 199 -1.47 3.91 18.13
C ALA A 199 -1.39 2.39 18.34
N TYR A 200 -2.33 1.82 19.10
CA TYR A 200 -2.38 0.39 19.40
C TYR A 200 -3.28 -0.37 18.46
N GLN A 201 -3.97 0.30 17.53
CA GLN A 201 -4.78 -0.42 16.55
C GLN A 201 -3.85 -1.31 15.72
N GLU A 202 -4.10 -2.61 15.82
CA GLU A 202 -3.36 -3.60 15.08
C GLU A 202 -3.66 -3.47 13.57
N TYR A 203 -2.65 -3.77 12.77
CA TYR A 203 -2.80 -3.90 11.34
C TYR A 203 -3.91 -4.94 11.07
N PRO A 204 -4.87 -4.65 10.18
CA PRO A 204 -5.98 -5.56 9.95
C PRO A 204 -5.45 -6.92 9.50
N ASP A 205 -5.91 -7.99 10.17
CA ASP A 205 -5.68 -9.34 9.68
C ASP A 205 -6.33 -9.45 8.29
N PHE A 206 -5.55 -9.84 7.27
CA PHE A 206 -6.12 -10.09 5.96
C PHE A 206 -7.09 -11.24 6.09
N ALA A 207 -8.35 -10.92 5.83
CA ALA A 207 -9.42 -11.79 6.21
C ALA A 207 -9.25 -13.22 5.65
N PRO A 208 -9.77 -14.24 6.35
CA PRO A 208 -9.68 -15.65 5.94
C PRO A 208 -10.09 -15.93 4.49
N HIS A 209 -10.90 -15.04 3.90
CA HIS A 209 -11.37 -15.14 2.53
C HIS A 209 -10.29 -14.92 1.47
N TYR A 210 -9.11 -14.39 1.81
CA TYR A 210 -8.01 -14.26 0.85
C TYR A 210 -7.57 -15.64 0.33
N ALA A 211 -7.40 -16.60 1.24
CA ALA A 211 -7.10 -17.99 0.87
C ALA A 211 -8.19 -18.58 -0.04
N ASP A 212 -9.45 -18.20 0.17
CA ASP A 212 -10.58 -18.63 -0.67
C ASP A 212 -10.59 -17.97 -2.06
N MET A 213 -9.80 -16.90 -2.31
CA MET A 213 -9.72 -16.27 -3.62
C MET A 213 -8.91 -17.09 -4.63
N GLY A 214 -8.11 -18.06 -4.18
CA GLY A 214 -7.37 -18.98 -5.04
C GLY A 214 -6.24 -18.33 -5.81
N PHE A 215 -5.59 -17.31 -5.26
CA PHE A 215 -4.29 -16.87 -5.77
C PHE A 215 -3.23 -17.94 -5.48
N PRO A 216 -2.21 -18.08 -6.34
CA PRO A 216 -1.15 -19.05 -6.10
C PRO A 216 -0.19 -18.53 -5.03
N ASP A 217 0.28 -19.41 -4.15
CA ASP A 217 1.24 -19.07 -3.09
C ASP A 217 2.67 -19.29 -3.60
N TYR A 218 3.44 -18.22 -3.74
CA TYR A 218 4.84 -18.32 -4.16
C TYR A 218 5.71 -18.91 -3.03
N PRO A 219 6.58 -19.90 -3.28
CA PRO A 219 7.42 -20.51 -2.26
C PRO A 219 8.32 -19.48 -1.54
N ASP A 220 8.40 -19.60 -0.20
CA ASP A 220 9.26 -18.76 0.65
C ASP A 220 9.01 -17.24 0.55
N ALA A 221 7.87 -16.83 -0.03
CA ALA A 221 7.49 -15.42 -0.06
C ALA A 221 7.04 -14.94 1.33
N GLU A 222 7.54 -13.79 1.73
CA GLU A 222 7.22 -13.10 2.98
C GLU A 222 6.19 -12.01 2.71
N TRP A 223 5.32 -11.74 3.69
CA TRP A 223 4.32 -10.69 3.56
C TRP A 223 4.98 -9.31 3.35
N PHE A 224 4.43 -8.52 2.43
CA PHE A 224 4.96 -7.21 2.03
C PHE A 224 3.88 -6.14 2.13
N SER A 225 3.70 -5.61 3.35
CA SER A 225 2.66 -4.64 3.67
C SER A 225 2.58 -3.40 2.77
N PRO A 226 3.67 -2.87 2.15
CA PRO A 226 3.54 -1.70 1.27
C PRO A 226 2.68 -1.90 0.03
N ALA A 227 2.52 -3.13 -0.45
CA ALA A 227 1.68 -3.45 -1.60
C ALA A 227 0.24 -3.87 -1.23
N ASP A 228 -0.10 -3.82 0.06
CA ASP A 228 -1.45 -4.09 0.53
C ASP A 228 -2.39 -2.91 0.32
N SER A 229 -3.65 -3.18 -0.01
CA SER A 229 -4.70 -2.17 -0.16
C SER A 229 -6.09 -2.72 0.19
N ASP A 230 -7.15 -1.94 -0.05
CA ASP A 230 -8.53 -2.43 0.04
C ASP A 230 -8.81 -3.60 -0.91
N ARG A 231 -7.96 -3.82 -1.93
CA ARG A 231 -8.16 -4.85 -2.94
C ARG A 231 -6.86 -5.48 -3.44
N SER A 232 -5.79 -5.41 -2.65
CA SER A 232 -4.54 -6.10 -2.94
C SER A 232 -3.83 -6.58 -1.69
N ILE A 233 -3.01 -7.63 -1.86
CA ILE A 233 -2.06 -8.12 -0.85
C ILE A 233 -0.69 -8.28 -1.52
N GLY A 234 0.34 -7.80 -0.84
CA GLY A 234 1.74 -7.89 -1.23
C GLY A 234 2.48 -9.05 -0.60
N TRP A 235 3.34 -9.66 -1.40
CA TRP A 235 4.35 -10.63 -0.98
C TRP A 235 5.70 -10.24 -1.55
N SER A 236 6.79 -10.64 -0.91
CA SER A 236 8.14 -10.41 -1.42
C SER A 236 9.01 -11.63 -1.24
N THR A 237 9.93 -11.87 -2.17
CA THR A 237 10.88 -12.97 -2.12
C THR A 237 12.30 -12.47 -2.44
N GLY A 238 13.29 -13.23 -2.00
CA GLY A 238 14.69 -13.04 -2.36
C GLY A 238 15.05 -13.58 -3.75
N ASP A 239 14.16 -14.35 -4.37
CA ASP A 239 14.35 -14.84 -5.73
C ASP A 239 14.39 -13.70 -6.76
N ASP A 240 15.15 -13.91 -7.82
CA ASP A 240 15.24 -12.94 -8.91
C ASP A 240 13.93 -12.85 -9.70
N PHE A 241 13.75 -11.69 -10.34
CA PHE A 241 12.53 -11.36 -11.04
C PHE A 241 12.16 -12.34 -12.17
N ALA A 242 13.16 -12.86 -12.89
CA ALA A 242 12.92 -13.75 -14.02
C ALA A 242 12.41 -15.12 -13.54
N THR A 243 12.95 -15.61 -12.42
CA THR A 243 12.49 -16.83 -11.75
C THR A 243 11.04 -16.71 -11.32
N VAL A 244 10.69 -15.62 -10.61
CA VAL A 244 9.31 -15.36 -10.18
C VAL A 244 8.35 -15.24 -11.36
N SER A 245 8.73 -14.48 -12.38
CA SER A 245 7.88 -14.28 -13.57
C SER A 245 7.66 -15.57 -14.36
N ALA A 246 8.67 -16.45 -14.42
CA ALA A 246 8.55 -17.75 -15.09
C ALA A 246 7.60 -18.68 -14.32
N TRP A 247 7.74 -18.74 -13.00
CA TRP A 247 6.83 -19.51 -12.15
C TRP A 247 5.38 -19.03 -12.28
N LEU A 248 5.14 -17.72 -12.24
CA LEU A 248 3.78 -17.16 -12.40
C LEU A 248 3.17 -17.48 -13.77
N THR A 249 3.99 -17.52 -14.82
CA THR A 249 3.53 -17.91 -16.17
C THR A 249 3.08 -19.37 -16.21
N GLU A 250 3.82 -20.25 -15.54
CA GLU A 250 3.50 -21.67 -15.44
C GLU A 250 2.26 -21.92 -14.57
N GLU A 251 2.25 -21.37 -13.36
CA GLU A 251 1.22 -21.62 -12.35
C GLU A 251 -0.15 -21.03 -12.73
N LEU A 252 -0.17 -19.85 -13.36
CA LEU A 252 -1.42 -19.21 -13.81
C LEU A 252 -1.83 -19.62 -15.23
N GLU A 253 -1.02 -20.41 -15.94
CA GLU A 253 -1.21 -20.77 -17.34
C GLU A 253 -1.49 -19.55 -18.25
N THR A 254 -0.83 -18.42 -17.98
CA THR A 254 -1.10 -17.12 -18.63
C THR A 254 0.18 -16.44 -19.07
N GLU A 255 0.14 -15.72 -20.20
CA GLU A 255 1.30 -14.95 -20.66
C GLU A 255 1.47 -13.67 -19.83
N SER A 256 2.71 -13.36 -19.47
CA SER A 256 3.04 -12.09 -18.82
C SER A 256 2.85 -10.92 -19.78
N MET A 257 2.19 -9.85 -19.34
CA MET A 257 2.12 -8.58 -20.06
C MET A 257 3.09 -7.57 -19.45
N ASP A 258 3.77 -6.79 -20.28
CA ASP A 258 4.45 -5.59 -19.82
C ASP A 258 3.46 -4.45 -19.53
N PHE A 259 3.95 -3.35 -18.98
CA PHE A 259 3.12 -2.17 -18.68
C PHE A 259 2.39 -1.63 -19.91
N ARG A 260 3.03 -1.66 -21.09
CA ARG A 260 2.44 -1.11 -22.31
C ARG A 260 1.27 -1.97 -22.80
N ALA A 261 1.46 -3.28 -22.82
CA ALA A 261 0.40 -4.24 -23.15
C ALA A 261 -0.75 -4.15 -22.15
N TRP A 262 -0.45 -3.99 -20.86
CA TRP A 262 -1.46 -3.77 -19.82
C TRP A 262 -2.24 -2.45 -20.04
N ALA A 263 -1.55 -1.34 -20.28
CA ALA A 263 -2.19 -0.06 -20.56
C ALA A 263 -3.06 -0.10 -21.83
N GLU A 264 -2.61 -0.82 -22.87
CA GLU A 264 -3.41 -1.04 -24.07
C GLU A 264 -4.66 -1.87 -23.76
N ARG A 265 -4.54 -2.95 -22.96
CA ARG A 265 -5.67 -3.77 -22.51
C ARG A 265 -6.71 -2.93 -21.75
N LEU A 266 -6.27 -2.09 -20.81
CA LEU A 266 -7.14 -1.18 -20.06
C LEU A 266 -7.82 -0.15 -20.98
N SER A 267 -7.07 0.40 -21.95
CA SER A 267 -7.64 1.33 -22.95
C SER A 267 -8.68 0.65 -23.83
N GLN A 268 -8.47 -0.60 -24.23
CA GLN A 268 -9.42 -1.38 -25.02
C GLN A 268 -10.68 -1.69 -24.22
N GLU A 269 -10.54 -2.09 -22.96
CA GLU A 269 -11.67 -2.32 -22.05
C GLU A 269 -12.51 -1.05 -21.86
N SER A 270 -11.85 0.07 -21.55
CA SER A 270 -12.51 1.38 -21.44
C SER A 270 -13.23 1.76 -22.75
N THR A 271 -12.60 1.57 -23.90
CA THR A 271 -13.21 1.88 -25.20
C THR A 271 -14.43 1.01 -25.48
N ALA A 272 -14.36 -0.29 -25.18
CA ALA A 272 -15.47 -1.22 -25.34
C ALA A 272 -16.69 -0.83 -24.48
N MET A 273 -16.44 -0.33 -23.26
CA MET A 273 -17.48 0.14 -22.34
C MET A 273 -18.26 1.36 -22.84
N PHE A 274 -17.65 2.18 -23.72
CA PHE A 274 -18.28 3.39 -24.29
C PHE A 274 -18.79 3.21 -25.73
N GLN A 275 -18.79 1.98 -26.27
CA GLN A 275 -19.37 1.74 -27.59
C GLN A 275 -20.90 1.89 -27.53
N VAL A 276 -21.39 2.93 -28.20
CA VAL A 276 -22.81 3.18 -28.35
C VAL A 276 -23.37 2.30 -29.45
N ASP A 277 -24.46 1.60 -29.17
CA ASP A 277 -25.23 0.83 -30.16
C ASP A 277 -25.74 1.79 -31.27
N PRO A 278 -25.27 1.62 -32.53
CA PRO A 278 -25.62 2.53 -33.62
C PRO A 278 -27.12 2.51 -33.94
N ASP A 279 -27.82 1.40 -33.70
CA ASP A 279 -29.26 1.28 -33.94
C ASP A 279 -30.03 2.10 -32.90
N LYS A 280 -29.59 2.06 -31.63
CA LYS A 280 -30.16 2.91 -30.57
C LYS A 280 -29.88 4.39 -30.82
N GLN A 281 -28.69 4.73 -31.32
CA GLN A 281 -28.35 6.11 -31.67
C GLN A 281 -29.21 6.63 -32.83
N ALA A 282 -29.44 5.81 -33.85
CA ALA A 282 -30.34 6.15 -34.95
C ALA A 282 -31.78 6.32 -34.46
N GLU A 283 -32.24 5.48 -33.53
CA GLU A 283 -33.58 5.58 -32.95
C GLU A 283 -33.75 6.82 -32.08
N VAL A 284 -32.75 7.22 -31.29
CA VAL A 284 -32.76 8.51 -30.58
C VAL A 284 -32.89 9.67 -31.57
N GLN A 285 -32.13 9.65 -32.68
CA GLN A 285 -32.22 10.69 -33.70
C GLN A 285 -33.61 10.74 -34.34
N ARG A 286 -34.23 9.58 -34.59
CA ARG A 286 -35.61 9.48 -35.09
C ARG A 286 -36.61 10.08 -34.11
N LEU A 287 -36.49 9.76 -32.82
CA LEU A 287 -37.36 10.28 -31.76
C LEU A 287 -37.20 11.80 -31.57
N ILE A 288 -35.98 12.34 -31.70
CA ILE A 288 -35.73 13.80 -31.65
C ILE A 288 -36.48 14.51 -32.79
N GLU A 289 -36.41 13.97 -34.01
CA GLU A 289 -37.12 14.52 -35.16
C GLU A 289 -38.64 14.46 -35.00
N GLU A 290 -39.14 13.35 -34.46
CA GLU A 290 -40.56 13.16 -34.18
C GLU A 290 -41.06 14.15 -33.12
N TRP A 291 -40.35 14.27 -32.00
CA TRP A 291 -40.67 15.22 -30.94
C TRP A 291 -40.61 16.67 -31.42
N THR A 292 -39.63 17.04 -32.25
CA THR A 292 -39.54 18.39 -32.81
C THR A 292 -40.75 18.74 -33.68
N LYS A 293 -41.35 17.75 -34.35
CA LYS A 293 -42.54 17.93 -35.20
C LYS A 293 -43.84 17.93 -34.39
N THR A 294 -43.96 17.10 -33.36
CA THR A 294 -45.24 16.86 -32.65
C THR A 294 -45.32 17.54 -31.29
N GLN A 295 -44.19 17.77 -30.63
CA GLN A 295 -44.07 18.10 -29.20
C GLN A 295 -44.85 17.14 -28.28
N ASP A 296 -44.99 15.87 -28.71
CA ASP A 296 -45.68 14.86 -27.93
C ASP A 296 -44.83 14.41 -26.71
N MET A 297 -45.42 14.50 -25.53
CA MET A 297 -44.77 14.08 -24.28
C MET A 297 -44.49 12.58 -24.23
N ALA A 298 -45.29 11.74 -24.93
CA ALA A 298 -45.03 10.31 -25.00
C ALA A 298 -43.74 10.00 -25.79
N VAL A 299 -43.43 10.79 -26.81
CA VAL A 299 -42.17 10.67 -27.59
C VAL A 299 -40.98 11.12 -26.74
N LEU A 300 -41.15 12.18 -25.93
CA LEU A 300 -40.13 12.62 -25.00
C LEU A 300 -39.80 11.53 -23.95
N GLU A 301 -40.82 10.85 -23.43
CA GLU A 301 -40.65 9.75 -22.47
C GLU A 301 -39.92 8.56 -23.10
N GLN A 302 -40.26 8.19 -24.34
CA GLN A 302 -39.52 7.14 -25.08
C GLN A 302 -38.06 7.53 -25.30
N MET A 303 -37.80 8.80 -25.63
CA MET A 303 -36.43 9.31 -25.81
C MET A 303 -35.64 9.26 -24.49
N GLN A 304 -36.25 9.65 -23.36
CA GLN A 304 -35.62 9.57 -22.04
C GLN A 304 -35.29 8.12 -21.66
N LYS A 305 -36.25 7.20 -21.84
CA LYS A 305 -36.04 5.78 -21.57
C LYS A 305 -34.92 5.20 -22.42
N LEU A 306 -34.89 5.51 -23.72
CA LEU A 306 -33.84 5.04 -24.62
C LEU A 306 -32.47 5.64 -24.25
N GLN A 307 -32.44 6.90 -23.81
CA GLN A 307 -31.21 7.53 -23.32
C GLN A 307 -30.71 6.89 -22.01
N GLU A 308 -31.62 6.52 -21.09
CA GLU A 308 -31.29 5.73 -19.89
C GLU A 308 -30.75 4.35 -20.28
N GLU A 309 -31.40 3.64 -21.20
CA GLU A 309 -30.95 2.33 -21.69
C GLU A 309 -29.58 2.41 -22.40
N MET A 310 -29.28 3.52 -23.07
CA MET A 310 -27.98 3.77 -23.70
C MET A 310 -26.88 4.16 -22.70
N SER A 311 -27.23 4.78 -21.58
CA SER A 311 -26.25 5.21 -20.56
C SER A 311 -26.03 4.18 -19.46
N ALA A 312 -26.99 3.28 -19.22
CA ALA A 312 -26.88 2.24 -18.19
C ALA A 312 -25.62 1.35 -18.33
N PRO A 313 -25.22 0.88 -19.53
CA PRO A 313 -23.98 0.12 -19.69
C PRO A 313 -22.74 0.93 -19.32
N ALA A 314 -22.67 2.20 -19.72
CA ALA A 314 -21.55 3.08 -19.39
C ALA A 314 -21.47 3.40 -17.89
N LEU A 315 -22.62 3.52 -17.20
CA LEU A 315 -22.67 3.71 -15.76
C LEU A 315 -22.23 2.44 -15.01
N ALA A 316 -22.73 1.27 -15.42
CA ALA A 316 -22.31 -0.01 -14.84
C ALA A 316 -20.82 -0.27 -15.07
N ALA A 317 -20.32 0.03 -16.27
CA ALA A 317 -18.91 -0.04 -16.61
C ALA A 317 -18.06 0.92 -15.78
N GLY A 318 -18.53 2.15 -15.56
CA GLY A 318 -17.87 3.12 -14.68
C GLY A 318 -17.72 2.57 -13.25
N GLU A 319 -18.76 1.93 -12.73
CA GLU A 319 -18.71 1.31 -11.41
C GLU A 319 -17.70 0.14 -11.35
N ILE A 320 -17.64 -0.70 -12.40
CA ILE A 320 -16.66 -1.79 -12.51
C ILE A 320 -15.24 -1.23 -12.60
N ALA A 321 -15.03 -0.15 -13.34
CA ALA A 321 -13.73 0.50 -13.49
C ALA A 321 -13.24 1.15 -12.18
N ASP A 322 -14.13 1.82 -11.45
CA ASP A 322 -13.84 2.41 -10.14
C ASP A 322 -13.46 1.33 -9.09
N LYS A 323 -14.11 0.17 -9.19
CA LYS A 323 -13.85 -1.02 -8.35
C LYS A 323 -12.75 -1.95 -8.89
N GLY A 324 -12.21 -1.63 -10.07
CA GLY A 324 -11.28 -2.47 -10.80
C GLY A 324 -9.85 -2.42 -10.28
N VAL A 325 -9.05 -3.34 -10.82
CA VAL A 325 -7.60 -3.46 -10.57
C VAL A 325 -6.75 -2.51 -11.43
N GLY A 326 -7.36 -1.86 -12.45
CA GLY A 326 -6.65 -1.03 -13.42
C GLY A 326 -6.01 0.24 -12.85
N ASN A 327 -6.38 0.64 -11.63
CA ASN A 327 -5.82 1.81 -10.94
C ASN A 327 -4.64 1.49 -10.02
N PHE A 328 -4.27 0.21 -9.88
CA PHE A 328 -3.16 -0.22 -9.02
C PHE A 328 -1.91 -0.47 -9.88
N GLY A 329 -0.85 0.25 -9.54
CA GLY A 329 0.48 0.09 -10.13
C GLY A 329 1.53 -0.10 -9.04
N PRO A 330 2.78 -0.42 -9.38
CA PRO A 330 3.89 -0.52 -8.45
C PRO A 330 4.27 0.88 -7.89
N PRO A 331 5.15 0.96 -6.89
CA PRO A 331 5.77 2.23 -6.51
C PRO A 331 6.35 2.95 -7.75
N ASN A 332 6.31 4.29 -7.75
CA ASN A 332 6.81 5.11 -8.87
C ASN A 332 8.35 5.12 -8.96
N ASP A 333 8.98 3.94 -9.04
CA ASP A 333 10.39 3.79 -9.36
C ASP A 333 10.54 3.59 -10.87
N THR A 334 11.14 4.58 -11.54
CA THR A 334 11.28 4.64 -13.00
C THR A 334 12.04 3.46 -13.60
N GLU A 335 12.92 2.79 -12.85
CA GLU A 335 13.64 1.60 -13.34
C GLU A 335 12.84 0.30 -13.19
N ALA A 336 11.94 0.23 -12.20
CA ALA A 336 11.04 -0.91 -12.00
C ALA A 336 9.90 -0.95 -13.02
N PHE A 337 9.51 0.21 -13.58
CA PHE A 337 8.42 0.31 -14.55
C PHE A 337 8.64 -0.45 -15.86
N GLU A 338 9.88 -0.67 -16.31
CA GLU A 338 10.15 -1.46 -17.51
C GLU A 338 10.11 -2.98 -17.22
N GLN A 339 10.34 -3.34 -15.96
CA GLN A 339 10.47 -4.72 -15.52
C GLN A 339 9.16 -5.29 -14.99
N ILE A 340 8.19 -4.46 -14.61
CA ILE A 340 6.89 -4.95 -14.16
C ILE A 340 6.23 -5.92 -15.14
N ARG A 341 5.63 -6.98 -14.60
CA ARG A 341 4.81 -7.94 -15.34
C ARG A 341 3.44 -8.07 -14.71
N TYR A 342 2.44 -8.10 -15.58
CA TYR A 342 1.03 -8.25 -15.25
C TYR A 342 0.54 -9.60 -15.73
N PHE A 343 -0.16 -10.32 -14.87
CA PHE A 343 -0.71 -11.65 -15.16
C PHE A 343 -2.20 -11.63 -14.83
N ILE A 344 -3.05 -11.85 -15.83
CA ILE A 344 -4.49 -11.98 -15.60
C ILE A 344 -4.74 -13.38 -15.04
N ALA A 345 -5.05 -13.45 -13.75
CA ALA A 345 -5.38 -14.70 -13.06
C ALA A 345 -6.84 -15.12 -13.29
N GLU A 346 -7.74 -14.15 -13.48
CA GLU A 346 -9.14 -14.44 -13.79
C GLU A 346 -9.83 -13.26 -14.49
N GLU A 347 -10.60 -13.59 -15.54
CA GLU A 347 -11.57 -12.67 -16.16
C GLU A 347 -13.00 -13.10 -15.84
N ARG A 348 -13.87 -12.14 -15.55
CA ARG A 348 -15.32 -12.35 -15.37
C ARG A 348 -16.08 -11.32 -16.18
N ALA A 349 -17.14 -11.75 -16.87
CA ALA A 349 -18.06 -10.86 -17.57
C ALA A 349 -17.42 -9.77 -18.47
N GLY A 350 -16.19 -9.99 -18.96
CA GLY A 350 -15.47 -9.06 -19.84
C GLY A 350 -14.50 -8.09 -19.15
N HIS A 351 -14.34 -8.16 -17.83
CA HIS A 351 -13.37 -7.38 -17.05
C HIS A 351 -12.40 -8.28 -16.28
N VAL A 352 -11.27 -7.72 -15.83
CA VAL A 352 -10.29 -8.43 -15.00
C VAL A 352 -10.78 -8.52 -13.55
N ALA A 353 -11.04 -9.75 -13.10
CA ALA A 353 -11.52 -10.03 -11.74
C ALA A 353 -10.37 -10.25 -10.76
N ARG A 354 -9.28 -10.91 -11.21
CA ARG A 354 -8.04 -11.10 -10.45
C ARG A 354 -6.81 -10.85 -11.32
N LEU A 355 -5.85 -10.14 -10.75
CA LEU A 355 -4.60 -9.73 -11.37
C LEU A 355 -3.45 -10.05 -10.42
N VAL A 356 -2.37 -10.61 -10.96
CA VAL A 356 -1.09 -10.72 -10.25
C VAL A 356 -0.10 -9.77 -10.91
N ILE A 357 0.61 -9.00 -10.11
CA ILE A 357 1.62 -8.05 -10.55
C ILE A 357 2.95 -8.47 -9.94
N ALA A 358 3.99 -8.62 -10.75
CA ALA A 358 5.34 -8.88 -10.25
C ALA A 358 6.27 -7.74 -10.65
N TYR A 359 7.12 -7.28 -9.74
CA TYR A 359 8.13 -6.25 -10.02
C TYR A 359 9.35 -6.35 -9.09
N PRO A 360 10.55 -5.97 -9.56
CA PRO A 360 11.73 -5.91 -8.72
C PRO A 360 11.78 -4.63 -7.88
N LEU A 361 12.25 -4.74 -6.63
CA LEU A 361 12.71 -3.65 -5.78
C LEU A 361 14.22 -3.75 -5.64
N THR A 362 14.95 -3.18 -6.60
CA THR A 362 16.39 -3.38 -6.77
C THR A 362 17.21 -2.90 -5.57
N SER A 363 16.87 -1.75 -4.95
CA SER A 363 17.59 -1.23 -3.78
C SER A 363 17.46 -2.12 -2.53
N LEU A 364 16.42 -2.97 -2.50
CA LEU A 364 16.13 -3.88 -1.40
C LEU A 364 16.51 -5.33 -1.74
N ASN A 365 16.96 -5.59 -2.97
CA ASN A 365 17.24 -6.93 -3.49
C ASN A 365 16.07 -7.90 -3.22
N ARG A 366 14.87 -7.46 -3.58
CA ARG A 366 13.62 -8.22 -3.45
C ARG A 366 12.83 -8.20 -4.75
N THR A 367 12.08 -9.26 -5.00
CA THR A 367 11.00 -9.28 -5.99
C THR A 367 9.67 -9.25 -5.25
N VAL A 368 8.78 -8.32 -5.62
CA VAL A 368 7.44 -8.22 -5.07
C VAL A 368 6.44 -8.90 -5.98
N ILE A 369 5.49 -9.62 -5.37
CA ILE A 369 4.34 -10.26 -5.99
C ILE A 369 3.10 -9.66 -5.32
N GLN A 370 2.28 -8.96 -6.08
CA GLN A 370 1.08 -8.31 -5.59
C GLN A 370 -0.14 -8.97 -6.22
N HIS A 371 -0.99 -9.54 -5.36
CA HIS A 371 -2.27 -10.13 -5.75
C HIS A 371 -3.33 -9.06 -5.61
N SER A 372 -4.10 -8.78 -6.67
CA SER A 372 -5.10 -7.71 -6.72
C SER A 372 -6.41 -8.20 -7.31
N TRP A 373 -7.54 -7.67 -6.84
CA TRP A 373 -8.87 -8.12 -7.28
C TRP A 373 -9.86 -6.98 -7.48
N ASN A 374 -10.94 -7.28 -8.21
CA ASN A 374 -12.04 -6.36 -8.43
C ASN A 374 -13.05 -6.43 -7.28
N LEU A 375 -13.40 -5.28 -6.68
CA LEU A 375 -14.35 -5.19 -5.57
C LEU A 375 -15.81 -5.48 -5.95
N THR A 376 -16.09 -5.63 -7.24
CA THR A 376 -17.40 -6.09 -7.74
C THR A 376 -17.56 -7.60 -7.56
N ASP A 377 -16.45 -8.34 -7.62
CA ASP A 377 -16.42 -9.81 -7.61
C ASP A 377 -16.02 -10.40 -6.26
N TYR A 378 -15.23 -9.64 -5.48
CA TYR A 378 -14.66 -10.06 -4.22
C TYR A 378 -14.82 -8.97 -3.15
N PRO A 379 -14.93 -9.32 -1.86
CA PRO A 379 -14.96 -8.35 -0.79
C PRO A 379 -13.64 -7.56 -0.71
N GLY A 380 -13.70 -6.35 -0.14
CA GLY A 380 -12.49 -5.60 0.19
C GLY A 380 -11.76 -6.22 1.37
N ALA A 381 -10.43 -6.07 1.39
CA ALA A 381 -9.57 -6.52 2.49
C ALA A 381 -9.82 -5.75 3.78
N TRP A 382 -10.10 -4.46 3.67
CA TRP A 382 -10.35 -3.62 4.82
C TRP A 382 -11.80 -3.79 5.31
N PRO A 383 -12.02 -3.85 6.63
CA PRO A 383 -13.38 -3.76 7.15
C PRO A 383 -14.01 -2.45 6.65
N PRO A 384 -15.29 -2.47 6.21
CA PRO A 384 -15.96 -1.24 5.83
C PRO A 384 -15.91 -0.29 7.02
N ALA A 385 -15.41 0.93 6.80
CA ALA A 385 -15.43 1.95 7.84
C ALA A 385 -16.86 2.05 8.37
N GLU A 386 -17.07 1.81 9.67
CA GLU A 386 -18.40 1.95 10.26
C GLU A 386 -18.90 3.37 9.94
N GLU A 387 -20.06 3.46 9.28
CA GLU A 387 -20.71 4.73 8.92
C GLU A 387 -21.02 5.52 10.21
N GLY A 388 -20.03 6.25 10.73
CA GLY A 388 -20.14 6.94 12.01
C GLY A 388 -18.82 7.49 12.57
N ALA A 389 -17.66 6.90 12.25
CA ALA A 389 -16.39 7.31 12.85
C ALA A 389 -15.72 8.52 12.15
N ALA A 390 -16.06 8.80 10.89
CA ALA A 390 -15.34 9.77 10.06
C ALA A 390 -15.83 11.23 10.14
N GLN A 391 -16.74 11.59 11.05
CA GLN A 391 -17.31 12.95 11.10
C GLN A 391 -16.80 13.88 12.21
N ASP A 392 -16.02 13.40 13.17
CA ASP A 392 -15.50 14.26 14.24
C ASP A 392 -13.98 14.13 14.37
N GLN A 393 -13.23 14.87 13.54
CA GLN A 393 -11.91 15.43 13.88
C GLN A 393 -11.41 16.47 12.87
#